data_AF-A0A6J8APS4-F1
#
_entry.id   AF-A0A6J8APS4-F1
#
_cell.length_a   1.000
_cell.length_b   1.000
_cell.length_c   1.000
_cell.angle_alpha   90.00
_cell.angle_beta   90.00
_cell.angle_gamma   90.00
#
_symmetry.space_group_name_H-M   'P 1'
#
loop_
_entity.id
_entity.type
_entity.pdbx_description
1 polymer ?
#
loop_
_entity_poly.entity_id
_entity_poly.type
_entity_poly.pdbx_seq_one_letter_code
_entity_poly.pdbx_strand_id
1 'polypeptide(L)'
;MLGPRQHALQCEQCSKWQHRLCNTGVSLLEYRRMVNEEIDVIFMCIECMPAEPEAAPEPEAAPEPEPEAEPEPEAVFTRLVELIPQHRVQAFCLDFEAGAWSAVKSVFPTADIKGCAFHWGQAVMRKVANLGLKTAYSSDKAVNVFIKKVLAFTLPASRTHPPSL
;
A
#
# COMPACT_ATOMS: atom_id res chain seq x y z
N MET A 1 -18.03 2.61 -17.24
CA MET A 1 -17.06 1.87 -18.07
C MET A 1 -15.65 2.07 -17.54
N LEU A 2 -15.06 1.02 -16.97
CA LEU A 2 -13.67 0.99 -16.53
C LEU A 2 -12.74 0.80 -17.74
N GLY A 3 -11.85 1.75 -18.00
CA GLY A 3 -10.93 1.64 -19.14
C GLY A 3 -9.84 0.59 -18.90
N PRO A 4 -9.26 -0.04 -19.94
CA PRO A 4 -8.25 -1.11 -19.82
C PRO A 4 -6.93 -0.69 -19.14
N ARG A 5 -6.72 0.61 -18.93
CA ARG A 5 -5.57 1.19 -18.21
C ARG A 5 -5.95 1.77 -16.84
N GLN A 6 -7.19 1.61 -16.40
CA GLN A 6 -7.69 2.22 -15.19
C GLN A 6 -7.29 1.39 -13.97
N HIS A 7 -6.42 1.94 -13.15
CA HIS A 7 -5.89 1.24 -11.98
C HIS A 7 -6.62 1.63 -10.68
N ALA A 8 -7.65 2.47 -10.77
CA ALA A 8 -8.40 2.96 -9.64
C ALA A 8 -9.88 2.64 -9.76
N LEU A 9 -10.50 2.21 -8.66
CA LEU A 9 -11.93 1.99 -8.48
C LEU A 9 -12.51 3.17 -7.72
N GLN A 10 -13.68 3.65 -8.14
CA GLN A 10 -14.41 4.70 -7.43
C GLN A 10 -15.41 4.07 -6.47
N CYS A 11 -15.43 4.52 -5.23
CA CYS A 11 -16.45 4.11 -4.26
C CYS A 11 -17.80 4.73 -4.64
N GLU A 12 -18.84 3.92 -4.78
CA GLU A 12 -20.19 4.38 -5.14
C GLU A 12 -20.79 5.29 -4.05
N GLN A 13 -20.46 5.07 -2.78
CA GLN A 13 -21.07 5.79 -1.67
C GLN A 13 -20.40 7.15 -1.36
N CYS A 14 -19.08 7.25 -1.46
CA CYS A 14 -18.34 8.47 -1.11
C CYS A 14 -17.56 9.08 -2.26
N SER A 15 -17.65 8.50 -3.46
CA SER A 15 -16.98 8.94 -4.69
C SER A 15 -15.45 9.01 -4.61
N LYS A 16 -14.84 8.48 -3.55
CA LYS A 16 -13.37 8.41 -3.39
C LYS A 16 -12.79 7.36 -4.32
N TRP A 17 -11.65 7.69 -4.93
CA TRP A 17 -10.88 6.79 -5.77
C TRP A 17 -9.89 5.99 -4.93
N GLN A 18 -9.92 4.67 -5.04
CA GLN A 18 -8.94 3.75 -4.44
C GLN A 18 -8.19 2.99 -5.52
N HIS A 19 -6.89 2.83 -5.33
CA HIS A 19 -6.08 2.02 -6.24
C HIS A 19 -6.48 0.54 -6.09
N ARG A 20 -6.72 -0.16 -7.19
CA ARG A 20 -7.24 -1.55 -7.18
C ARG A 20 -6.37 -2.56 -6.43
N LEU A 21 -5.10 -2.22 -6.16
CA LEU A 21 -4.15 -3.11 -5.49
C LEU A 21 -4.08 -2.87 -3.97
N CYS A 22 -4.82 -1.91 -3.42
CA CYS A 22 -4.74 -1.54 -2.01
C CYS A 22 -6.15 -1.41 -1.42
N ASN A 23 -6.48 -2.21 -0.39
CA ASN A 23 -7.73 -2.10 0.39
C ASN A 23 -9.05 -2.23 -0.40
N THR A 24 -9.02 -2.76 -1.63
CA THR A 24 -10.23 -2.98 -2.45
C THR A 24 -10.71 -4.42 -2.46
N GLY A 25 -9.86 -5.39 -2.10
CA GLY A 25 -10.15 -6.82 -2.23
C GLY A 25 -10.24 -7.35 -3.68
N VAL A 26 -10.07 -6.47 -4.68
CA VAL A 26 -10.22 -6.85 -6.11
C VAL A 26 -8.88 -7.28 -6.68
N SER A 27 -8.73 -8.58 -6.96
CA SER A 27 -7.52 -9.11 -7.58
C SER A 27 -7.35 -8.65 -9.04
N LEU A 28 -6.13 -8.74 -9.58
CA LEU A 28 -5.86 -8.41 -10.98
C LEU A 28 -6.64 -9.31 -11.96
N LEU A 29 -6.84 -10.58 -11.61
CA LEU A 29 -7.62 -11.54 -12.40
C LEU A 29 -9.10 -11.15 -12.41
N GLU A 30 -9.63 -10.78 -11.25
CA GLU A 30 -11.01 -10.36 -11.07
C GLU A 30 -11.32 -9.08 -11.82
N TYR A 31 -10.42 -8.09 -11.74
CA TYR A 31 -10.50 -6.87 -12.54
C TYR A 31 -10.48 -7.15 -14.04
N ARG A 32 -9.58 -8.03 -14.52
CA ARG A 32 -9.50 -8.40 -15.94
C ARG A 32 -10.77 -9.11 -16.43
N ARG A 33 -11.32 -10.01 -15.61
CA ARG A 33 -12.60 -10.67 -15.90
C ARG A 33 -13.71 -9.63 -16.06
N MET A 34 -13.85 -8.73 -15.08
CA MET A 34 -14.87 -7.67 -15.09
C MET A 34 -14.77 -6.76 -16.32
N VAL A 35 -13.55 -6.36 -16.72
CA VAL A 35 -13.32 -5.54 -17.92
C VAL A 35 -13.63 -6.31 -19.21
N ASN A 36 -13.23 -7.59 -19.29
CA ASN A 36 -13.45 -8.40 -20.49
C ASN A 36 -14.92 -8.81 -20.67
N GLU A 37 -15.66 -8.96 -19.59
CA GLU A 37 -17.06 -9.38 -19.58
C GLU A 37 -18.03 -8.19 -19.49
N GLU A 38 -17.52 -6.96 -19.56
CA GLU A 38 -18.29 -5.71 -19.43
C GLU A 38 -19.19 -5.68 -18.17
N ILE A 39 -18.71 -6.27 -17.07
CA ILE A 39 -19.43 -6.28 -15.80
C ILE A 39 -19.23 -4.94 -15.08
N ASP A 40 -20.33 -4.29 -14.71
CA ASP A 40 -20.29 -3.08 -13.90
C ASP A 40 -19.80 -3.39 -12.49
N VAL A 41 -18.69 -2.75 -12.10
CA VAL A 41 -18.04 -2.95 -10.80
C VAL A 41 -18.58 -1.96 -9.80
N ILE A 42 -19.53 -2.42 -8.98
CA ILE A 42 -20.04 -1.65 -7.82
C ILE A 42 -19.03 -1.84 -6.68
N PHE A 43 -18.13 -0.89 -6.51
CA PHE A 43 -17.13 -0.90 -5.43
C PHE A 43 -17.55 0.00 -4.28
N MET A 44 -17.40 -0.48 -3.05
CA MET A 44 -17.61 0.31 -1.85
C MET A 44 -16.38 0.22 -0.96
N CYS A 45 -15.80 1.36 -0.59
CA CYS A 45 -14.58 1.36 0.22
C CYS A 45 -14.85 0.83 1.63
N ILE A 46 -13.81 0.35 2.31
CA ILE A 46 -13.89 -0.19 3.68
C ILE A 46 -14.57 0.76 4.68
N GLU A 47 -14.41 2.09 4.52
CA GLU A 47 -15.08 3.10 5.35
C GLU A 47 -16.59 3.24 5.07
N CYS A 48 -17.06 2.76 3.92
CA CYS A 48 -18.45 2.86 3.46
C CYS A 48 -19.16 1.51 3.41
N MET A 49 -18.44 0.40 3.61
CA MET A 49 -19.03 -0.93 3.69
C MET A 49 -19.97 -0.96 4.90
N PRO A 50 -21.23 -1.42 4.75
CA PRO A 50 -22.14 -1.47 5.87
C PRO A 50 -21.64 -2.56 6.82
N ALA A 51 -21.73 -2.34 8.12
CA ALA A 51 -21.64 -3.45 9.06
C ALA A 51 -22.78 -4.42 8.73
N GLU A 52 -22.47 -5.69 8.51
CA GLU A 52 -23.52 -6.70 8.36
C GLU A 52 -24.42 -6.68 9.61
N PRO A 53 -25.74 -6.83 9.47
CA PRO A 53 -26.60 -6.95 10.64
C PRO A 53 -26.11 -8.15 11.47
N GLU A 54 -26.00 -7.95 12.79
CA GLU A 54 -25.52 -8.99 13.71
C GLU A 54 -26.31 -10.28 13.48
N ALA A 55 -25.61 -11.30 12.97
CA ALA A 55 -26.16 -12.64 12.82
C ALA A 55 -26.49 -13.19 14.22
N ALA A 56 -27.56 -13.99 14.30
CA ALA A 56 -27.93 -14.73 15.50
C ALA A 56 -26.71 -15.46 16.09
N PRO A 57 -26.61 -15.63 17.42
CA PRO A 57 -25.43 -16.20 18.05
C PRO A 57 -25.15 -17.59 17.48
N GLU A 58 -24.03 -17.71 16.79
CA GLU A 58 -23.49 -18.99 16.31
C GLU A 58 -23.12 -19.87 17.51
N PRO A 59 -23.29 -21.21 17.42
CA PRO A 59 -22.83 -22.12 18.46
C PRO A 59 -21.32 -21.93 18.67
N GLU A 60 -20.88 -21.94 19.94
CA GLU A 60 -19.48 -21.69 20.33
C GLU A 60 -18.51 -22.48 19.43
N ALA A 61 -17.80 -21.74 18.58
CA ALA A 61 -16.82 -22.28 17.66
C ALA A 61 -15.69 -22.95 18.44
N ALA A 62 -15.23 -24.10 17.93
CA ALA A 62 -14.01 -24.74 18.39
C ALA A 62 -12.86 -23.71 18.43
N PRO A 63 -11.87 -23.85 19.34
CA PRO A 63 -10.75 -22.93 19.40
C PRO A 63 -10.11 -22.83 18.02
N GLU A 64 -10.11 -21.62 17.47
CA GLU A 64 -9.46 -21.32 16.20
C GLU A 64 -8.00 -21.79 16.29
N PRO A 65 -7.46 -22.44 15.23
CA PRO A 65 -6.05 -22.81 15.22
C PRO A 65 -5.21 -21.57 15.46
N GLU A 66 -4.21 -21.69 16.34
CA GLU A 66 -3.28 -20.60 16.63
C GLU A 66 -2.75 -20.02 15.31
N PRO A 67 -2.67 -18.68 15.18
CA PRO A 67 -2.29 -18.05 13.93
C PRO A 67 -0.91 -18.57 13.51
N GLU A 68 -0.85 -19.14 12.30
CA GLU A 68 0.42 -19.50 11.68
C GLU A 68 1.30 -18.24 11.68
N ALA A 69 2.50 -18.34 12.26
CA ALA A 69 3.39 -17.19 12.38
C ALA A 69 3.68 -16.60 11.00
N GLU A 70 3.42 -15.29 10.83
CA GLU A 70 3.76 -14.61 9.59
C GLU A 70 5.26 -14.81 9.29
N PRO A 71 5.62 -15.19 8.05
CA PRO A 71 7.01 -15.47 7.73
C PRO A 71 7.84 -14.20 7.96
N GLU A 72 8.92 -14.32 8.72
CA GLU A 72 9.82 -13.19 8.92
C GLU A 72 10.30 -12.64 7.57
N PRO A 73 10.35 -11.31 7.37
CA PRO A 73 10.63 -10.72 6.06
C PRO A 73 11.92 -11.25 5.40
N GLU A 74 12.89 -11.67 6.21
CA GLU A 74 14.14 -12.30 5.78
C GLU A 74 13.94 -13.59 4.98
N ALA A 75 12.95 -14.42 5.34
CA ALA A 75 12.66 -15.66 4.65
C ALA A 75 12.24 -15.40 3.19
N VAL A 76 11.43 -14.36 2.97
CA VAL A 76 10.98 -13.97 1.63
C VAL A 76 12.15 -13.52 0.76
N PHE A 77 12.99 -12.63 1.30
CA PHE A 77 14.15 -12.13 0.55
C PHE A 77 15.19 -13.22 0.28
N THR A 78 15.43 -14.10 1.24
CA THR A 78 16.32 -15.27 1.06
C THR A 78 15.82 -16.17 -0.05
N ARG A 79 14.50 -16.46 -0.06
CA ARG A 79 13.90 -17.28 -1.12
C ARG A 79 14.04 -16.65 -2.50
N LEU A 80 14.00 -15.31 -2.62
CA LEU A 80 14.25 -14.63 -3.89
C LEU A 80 15.67 -14.84 -4.39
N VAL A 81 16.66 -14.86 -3.51
CA VAL A 81 18.06 -15.15 -3.87
C VAL A 81 18.20 -16.57 -4.41
N GLU A 82 17.57 -17.55 -3.75
CA GLU A 82 17.58 -18.95 -4.19
C GLU A 82 16.94 -19.13 -5.58
N LEU A 83 15.82 -18.44 -5.83
CA LEU A 83 15.10 -18.52 -7.10
C LEU A 83 15.78 -17.75 -8.22
N ILE A 84 16.58 -16.72 -7.90
CA ILE A 84 17.24 -15.86 -8.87
C ILE A 84 18.73 -15.69 -8.51
N PRO A 85 19.57 -16.72 -8.68
CA PRO A 85 20.96 -16.72 -8.17
C PRO A 85 21.87 -15.65 -8.79
N GLN A 86 21.54 -15.16 -9.99
CA GLN A 86 22.32 -14.17 -10.73
C GLN A 86 21.66 -12.78 -10.72
N HIS A 87 20.95 -12.45 -9.65
CA HIS A 87 20.31 -11.16 -9.51
C HIS A 87 21.32 -10.00 -9.47
N ARG A 88 20.92 -8.83 -9.99
CA ARG A 88 21.69 -7.58 -9.89
C ARG A 88 20.84 -6.47 -9.30
N VAL A 89 20.19 -6.77 -8.17
CA VAL A 89 19.32 -5.80 -7.51
C VAL A 89 20.17 -4.64 -7.01
N GLN A 90 19.84 -3.43 -7.48
CA GLN A 90 20.53 -2.20 -7.10
C GLN A 90 19.76 -1.42 -6.04
N ALA A 91 18.43 -1.55 -6.03
CA ALA A 91 17.59 -0.83 -5.08
C ALA A 91 16.26 -1.53 -4.84
N PHE A 92 15.71 -1.32 -3.65
CA PHE A 92 14.35 -1.67 -3.25
C PHE A 92 13.52 -0.41 -3.04
N CYS A 93 12.22 -0.48 -3.36
CA CYS A 93 11.24 0.53 -3.00
C CYS A 93 10.19 -0.14 -2.12
N LEU A 94 10.21 0.15 -0.82
CA LEU A 94 9.39 -0.52 0.18
C LEU A 94 8.64 0.50 1.03
N ASP A 95 7.61 0.05 1.73
CA ASP A 95 7.05 0.84 2.84
C ASP A 95 8.09 1.04 3.96
N PHE A 96 7.74 1.81 4.99
CA PHE A 96 8.67 2.21 6.06
C PHE A 96 8.70 1.19 7.21
N GLU A 97 8.43 -0.08 6.93
CA GLU A 97 8.43 -1.12 7.95
C GLU A 97 9.86 -1.52 8.32
N ALA A 98 10.18 -1.47 9.61
CA ALA A 98 11.52 -1.74 10.12
C ALA A 98 11.98 -3.18 9.81
N GLY A 99 11.08 -4.16 9.89
CA GLY A 99 11.36 -5.57 9.59
C GLY A 99 11.80 -5.76 8.14
N ALA A 100 11.01 -5.23 7.18
CA ALA A 100 11.35 -5.30 5.77
C ALA A 100 12.68 -4.60 5.43
N TRP A 101 12.95 -3.44 6.04
CA TRP A 101 14.21 -2.73 5.85
C TRP A 101 15.41 -3.48 6.43
N SER A 102 15.24 -4.08 7.61
CA SER A 102 16.28 -4.91 8.23
C SER A 102 16.60 -6.11 7.35
N ALA A 103 15.56 -6.78 6.86
CA ALA A 103 15.71 -7.97 6.04
C ALA A 103 16.39 -7.68 4.71
N VAL A 104 16.05 -6.58 4.02
CA VAL A 104 16.77 -6.18 2.80
C VAL A 104 18.23 -5.86 3.10
N LYS A 105 18.55 -5.17 4.20
CA LYS A 105 19.95 -4.90 4.57
C LYS A 105 20.72 -6.18 4.88
N SER A 106 20.06 -7.17 5.45
CA SER A 106 20.64 -8.49 5.76
C SER A 106 20.92 -9.28 4.47
N VAL A 107 19.94 -9.40 3.58
CA VAL A 107 20.01 -10.27 2.39
C VAL A 107 20.68 -9.57 1.19
N PHE A 108 20.48 -8.26 1.03
CA PHE A 108 20.99 -7.44 -0.07
C PHE A 108 21.77 -6.22 0.47
N PRO A 109 22.92 -6.42 1.14
CA PRO A 109 23.63 -5.36 1.87
C PRO A 109 24.14 -4.21 0.98
N THR A 110 24.24 -4.44 -0.33
CA THR A 110 24.69 -3.44 -1.32
C THR A 110 23.55 -2.73 -2.03
N ALA A 111 22.30 -3.14 -1.82
CA ALA A 111 21.15 -2.53 -2.45
C ALA A 111 20.70 -1.27 -1.68
N ASP A 112 20.40 -0.20 -2.41
CA ASP A 112 19.81 1.00 -1.82
C ASP A 112 18.35 0.74 -1.40
N ILE A 113 17.93 1.27 -0.25
CA ILE A 113 16.52 1.21 0.16
C ILE A 113 15.89 2.58 0.00
N LYS A 114 14.85 2.66 -0.84
CA LYS A 114 14.03 3.85 -1.04
C LYS A 114 12.68 3.66 -0.37
N GLY A 115 12.23 4.69 0.35
CA GLY A 115 10.88 4.72 0.88
C GLY A 115 9.84 4.87 -0.23
N CYS A 116 8.72 4.17 -0.10
CA CYS A 116 7.63 4.20 -1.06
C CYS A 116 6.87 5.53 -0.95
N ALA A 117 6.97 6.36 -2.00
CA ALA A 117 6.30 7.65 -2.09
C ALA A 117 4.76 7.55 -1.95
N PHE A 118 4.18 6.43 -2.38
CA PHE A 118 2.75 6.18 -2.26
C PHE A 118 2.33 6.00 -0.79
N HIS A 119 3.00 5.13 -0.04
CA HIS A 119 2.74 4.92 1.38
C HIS A 119 3.06 6.18 2.22
N TRP A 120 4.13 6.91 1.85
CA TRP A 120 4.40 8.23 2.41
C TRP A 120 3.23 9.20 2.19
N GLY A 121 2.76 9.30 0.94
CA GLY A 121 1.65 10.17 0.60
C GLY A 121 0.37 9.83 1.37
N GLN A 122 0.06 8.54 1.52
CA GLN A 122 -1.06 8.09 2.33
C GLN A 122 -0.90 8.47 3.81
N ALA A 123 0.29 8.28 4.39
CA ALA A 123 0.58 8.65 5.78
C ALA A 123 0.42 10.16 6.00
N VAL A 124 0.96 10.98 5.09
CA VAL A 124 0.80 12.44 5.12
C VAL A 124 -0.67 12.83 5.03
N MET A 125 -1.42 12.30 4.06
CA MET A 125 -2.83 12.65 3.88
C MET A 125 -3.71 12.17 5.05
N ARG A 126 -3.37 11.03 5.67
CA ARG A 126 -4.00 10.59 6.92
C ARG A 126 -3.72 11.56 8.07
N LYS A 127 -2.49 12.07 8.19
CA LYS A 127 -2.16 13.09 9.19
C LYS A 127 -2.89 14.42 8.93
N VAL A 128 -2.96 14.87 7.67
CA VAL A 128 -3.76 16.04 7.26
C VAL A 128 -5.22 15.87 7.68
N ALA A 129 -5.79 14.67 7.48
CA ALA A 129 -7.15 14.35 7.91
C ALA A 129 -7.31 14.42 9.43
N ASN A 130 -6.41 13.78 10.19
CA ASN A 130 -6.47 13.72 11.65
C ASN A 130 -6.30 15.10 12.31
N LEU A 131 -5.66 16.05 11.62
CA LEU A 131 -5.54 17.43 12.04
C LEU A 131 -6.73 18.31 11.63
N GLY A 132 -7.75 17.76 10.97
CA GLY A 132 -8.90 18.54 10.46
C GLY A 132 -8.57 19.44 9.27
N LEU A 133 -7.39 19.27 8.65
CA LEU A 133 -6.90 20.16 7.59
C LEU A 133 -7.40 19.79 6.19
N LYS A 134 -8.30 18.81 6.05
CA LYS A 134 -8.84 18.39 4.74
C LYS A 134 -9.48 19.54 3.96
N THR A 135 -10.32 20.34 4.62
CA THR A 135 -10.97 21.49 3.98
C THR A 135 -9.93 22.54 3.58
N ALA A 136 -9.05 22.92 4.51
CA ALA A 136 -8.00 23.90 4.27
C ALA A 136 -7.03 23.47 3.16
N TYR A 137 -6.70 22.18 3.06
CA TYR A 137 -5.88 21.66 1.96
C TYR A 137 -6.50 21.92 0.57
N SER A 138 -7.84 21.94 0.48
CA SER A 138 -8.56 22.18 -0.77
C SER A 138 -8.86 23.66 -1.03
N SER A 139 -9.12 24.44 0.01
CA SER A 139 -9.58 25.84 -0.11
C SER A 139 -8.51 26.89 0.16
N ASP A 140 -7.43 26.54 0.86
CA ASP A 140 -6.33 27.45 1.21
C ASP A 140 -5.06 27.10 0.41
N LYS A 141 -4.61 28.05 -0.40
CA LYS A 141 -3.43 27.89 -1.27
C LYS A 141 -2.13 27.71 -0.47
N ALA A 142 -1.97 28.40 0.66
CA ALA A 142 -0.76 28.30 1.47
C ALA A 142 -0.67 26.92 2.12
N VAL A 143 -1.79 26.42 2.67
CA VAL A 143 -1.89 25.06 3.23
C VAL A 143 -1.67 23.99 2.16
N ASN A 144 -2.27 24.17 0.97
CA ASN A 144 -2.07 23.27 -0.16
C ASN A 144 -0.60 23.15 -0.56
N VAL A 145 0.07 24.30 -0.76
CA VAL A 145 1.49 24.35 -1.14
C VAL A 145 2.37 23.75 -0.04
N PHE A 146 2.08 24.04 1.22
CA PHE A 146 2.83 23.47 2.34
C PHE A 146 2.72 21.93 2.36
N ILE A 147 1.51 21.38 2.28
CA ILE A 147 1.30 19.92 2.28
C ILE A 147 1.96 19.27 1.04
N LYS A 148 1.90 19.92 -0.13
CA LYS A 148 2.61 19.43 -1.33
C LYS A 148 4.13 19.40 -1.15
N LYS A 149 4.71 20.36 -0.43
CA LYS A 149 6.14 20.33 -0.07
C LYS A 149 6.46 19.14 0.85
N VAL A 150 5.59 18.84 1.81
CA VAL A 150 5.73 17.66 2.69
C VAL A 150 5.62 16.36 1.89
N LEU A 151 4.66 16.27 0.96
CA LEU A 151 4.51 15.11 0.07
C LEU A 151 5.74 14.92 -0.83
N ALA A 152 6.35 16.00 -1.29
CA ALA A 152 7.59 15.98 -2.07
C ALA A 152 8.84 15.65 -1.23
N PHE A 153 8.74 15.71 0.09
CA PHE A 153 9.81 15.33 1.02
C PHE A 153 9.87 13.80 1.20
N THR A 154 9.90 13.05 0.10
CA THR A 154 10.20 11.62 0.19
C THR A 154 11.65 11.50 0.61
N LEU A 155 11.88 11.00 1.83
CA LEU A 155 13.20 10.72 2.40
C LEU A 155 14.10 10.09 1.32
N PRO A 156 15.15 10.79 0.83
CA PRO A 156 16.12 10.13 0.00
C PRO A 156 16.75 9.02 0.85
N ALA A 157 16.83 7.82 0.26
CA ALA A 157 17.63 6.72 0.75
C ALA A 157 18.94 7.28 1.32
N SER A 158 19.22 6.99 2.58
CA SER A 158 20.53 7.29 3.16
C SER A 158 21.59 6.65 2.25
N ARG A 159 22.27 7.46 1.43
CA ARG A 159 23.52 7.07 0.79
C ARG A 159 24.49 6.78 1.91
N THR A 160 24.68 5.51 2.26
CA THR A 160 25.75 5.08 3.17
C THR A 160 27.02 4.70 2.42
N HIS A 161 27.06 4.82 1.09
CA HIS A 161 28.31 4.68 0.34
C HIS A 161 28.94 6.04 0.03
N PRO A 162 30.20 6.29 0.46
CA PRO A 162 30.97 7.38 -0.09
C PRO A 162 31.13 7.17 -1.60
N PRO A 163 31.20 8.23 -2.42
CA PRO A 163 31.46 8.09 -3.84
C PRO A 163 32.78 7.35 -4.02
N SER A 164 32.75 6.25 -4.76
CA SER A 164 33.96 5.61 -5.28
C SER A 164 34.74 6.66 -6.06
N LEU A 165 36.00 6.86 -5.67
CA LEU A 165 36.97 7.78 -6.30
C LEU A 165 37.13 7.50 -7.81
#